data_AF-A0A091QBA3-F1
#
_entry.id   AF-A0A091QBA3-F1
#
_cell.length_a   1.000
_cell.length_b   1.000
_cell.length_c   1.000
_cell.angle_alpha   90.00
_cell.angle_beta   90.00
_cell.angle_gamma   90.00
#
_symmetry.space_group_name_H-M   'P 1'
#
loop_
_entity.id
_entity.type
_entity.pdbx_description
1 polymer ?
#
loop_
_entity_poly.entity_id
_entity_poly.type
_entity_poly.pdbx_seq_one_letter_code
_entity_poly.pdbx_strand_id
1 'polypeptide(L)'
;YTLDNDVLTTEQRQFYEDNGYLVVKKLVSDEDIERFRKEFMRICNKEVNLPGVLIMGDEIRKPNLIRSEKTVNKVHDFWEDEELFRYRTPPEVLKYVECFTGPNIIAMQMMLINKLPDPELKPELFPLLRCPASAWAEYVELLKHSGCSCISQQLHRAAMDPRTMSGLLLPPIKLFHGLLDCDEKSPRVHLVMEKGDTVFFHPLLIHGSGINKTSGFRKSISCHFASSECYYIDIKNTTQKQLEKEV
;
A
#
# COMPACT_ATOMS: atom_id res chain seq x y z
N TYR A 1 7.58 -14.96 10.82
CA TYR A 1 6.63 -14.13 10.06
C TYR A 1 5.98 -14.86 8.88
N THR A 2 6.50 -16.01 8.44
CA THR A 2 5.88 -16.92 7.46
C THR A 2 5.42 -18.23 8.08
N LEU A 3 4.36 -18.84 7.57
CA LEU A 3 3.86 -20.18 7.93
C LEU A 3 4.53 -21.26 7.08
N ASP A 4 4.38 -22.53 7.48
CA ASP A 4 4.85 -23.66 6.66
C ASP A 4 3.98 -23.83 5.42
N ASN A 5 4.63 -23.95 4.26
CA ASN A 5 4.01 -24.01 2.94
C ASN A 5 4.99 -24.60 1.92
N ASP A 6 4.50 -24.93 0.72
CA ASP A 6 5.26 -25.47 -0.41
C ASP A 6 5.52 -24.43 -1.53
N VAL A 7 5.22 -23.15 -1.25
CA VAL A 7 5.24 -22.05 -2.21
C VAL A 7 6.56 -21.29 -2.14
N LEU A 8 6.95 -20.90 -0.94
CA LEU A 8 8.15 -20.12 -0.66
C LEU A 8 9.35 -21.04 -0.52
N THR A 9 10.44 -20.72 -1.21
CA THR A 9 11.71 -21.41 -0.97
C THR A 9 12.26 -21.07 0.42
N THR A 10 13.19 -21.90 0.91
CA THR A 10 13.84 -21.64 2.21
C THR A 10 14.53 -20.28 2.22
N GLU A 11 15.15 -19.89 1.11
CA GLU A 11 15.82 -18.61 0.94
C GLU A 11 14.84 -17.44 0.94
N GLN A 12 13.67 -17.59 0.29
CA GLN A 12 12.63 -16.56 0.30
C GLN A 12 12.02 -16.37 1.69
N ARG A 13 11.77 -17.47 2.41
CA ARG A 13 11.31 -17.40 3.81
C ARG A 13 12.34 -16.69 4.66
N GLN A 14 13.60 -17.12 4.63
CA GLN A 14 14.68 -16.48 5.39
C GLN A 14 14.82 -14.99 5.04
N PHE A 15 14.75 -14.64 3.75
CA PHE A 15 14.79 -13.25 3.31
C PHE A 15 13.64 -12.43 3.91
N TYR A 16 12.40 -12.94 3.88
CA TYR A 16 11.26 -12.24 4.47
C TYR A 16 11.39 -12.12 5.99
N GLU A 17 11.87 -13.16 6.68
CA GLU A 17 12.11 -13.10 8.12
C GLU A 17 13.13 -11.99 8.45
N ASP A 18 14.20 -11.86 7.66
CA ASP A 18 15.29 -10.91 7.87
C ASP A 18 14.97 -9.47 7.45
N ASN A 19 14.14 -9.28 6.42
CA ASN A 19 13.92 -7.99 5.80
C ASN A 19 12.48 -7.47 5.94
N GLY A 20 11.53 -8.34 6.26
CA GLY A 20 10.12 -7.99 6.43
C GLY A 20 9.37 -7.79 5.10
N TYR A 21 9.98 -8.09 3.96
CA TYR A 21 9.34 -8.04 2.65
C TYR A 21 9.86 -9.13 1.71
N LEU A 22 9.12 -9.38 0.62
CA LEU A 22 9.45 -10.28 -0.47
C LEU A 22 8.88 -9.73 -1.77
N VAL A 23 9.70 -9.66 -2.83
CA VAL A 23 9.23 -9.29 -4.17
C VAL A 23 9.09 -10.55 -5.02
N VAL A 24 7.91 -10.75 -5.60
CA VAL A 24 7.61 -11.83 -6.54
C VAL A 24 7.45 -11.22 -7.93
N LYS A 25 8.27 -11.68 -8.87
CA LYS A 25 8.31 -11.13 -10.23
C LYS A 25 7.14 -11.65 -11.06
N LYS A 26 6.54 -10.76 -11.88
CA LYS A 26 5.49 -11.11 -12.85
C LYS A 26 4.35 -11.98 -12.27
N LEU A 27 3.92 -11.66 -11.05
CA LEU A 27 2.86 -12.39 -10.36
C LEU A 27 1.47 -12.09 -10.93
N VAL A 28 1.23 -10.84 -11.33
CA VAL A 28 -0.05 -10.41 -11.90
C VAL A 28 0.08 -10.28 -13.41
N SER A 29 -0.91 -10.80 -14.14
CA SER A 29 -0.91 -10.81 -15.60
C SER A 29 -1.01 -9.41 -16.18
N ASP A 30 -0.35 -9.21 -17.33
CA ASP A 30 -0.42 -7.96 -18.08
C ASP A 30 -1.86 -7.59 -18.52
N GLU A 31 -2.72 -8.60 -18.68
CA GLU A 31 -4.13 -8.47 -19.02
C GLU A 31 -4.93 -7.90 -17.85
N ASP A 32 -4.85 -8.52 -16.66
CA ASP A 32 -5.57 -8.05 -15.47
C ASP A 32 -5.13 -6.63 -15.09
N ILE A 33 -3.83 -6.34 -15.23
CA ILE A 33 -3.30 -5.00 -15.02
C ILE A 33 -3.97 -3.96 -15.91
N GLU A 34 -4.11 -4.26 -17.21
CA GLU A 34 -4.74 -3.31 -18.14
C GLU A 34 -6.23 -3.15 -17.85
N ARG A 35 -6.91 -4.20 -17.36
CA ARG A 35 -8.29 -4.11 -16.89
C ARG A 35 -8.42 -3.17 -15.69
N PHE A 36 -7.59 -3.34 -14.66
CA PHE A 36 -7.59 -2.44 -13.50
C PHE A 36 -7.26 -1.00 -13.89
N ARG A 37 -6.33 -0.81 -14.84
CA ARG A 37 -5.97 0.51 -15.37
C ARG A 37 -7.15 1.19 -16.06
N LYS A 38 -7.87 0.45 -16.91
CA LYS A 38 -9.07 0.96 -17.61
C LYS A 38 -10.17 1.31 -16.61
N GLU A 39 -10.42 0.46 -15.62
CA GLU A 39 -11.45 0.73 -14.62
C GLU A 39 -11.12 1.96 -13.78
N PHE A 40 -9.86 2.12 -13.38
CA PHE A 40 -9.40 3.34 -12.72
C PHE A 40 -9.68 4.60 -13.56
N MET A 41 -9.47 4.54 -14.87
CA MET A 41 -9.77 5.67 -15.76
C MET A 41 -11.27 5.96 -15.82
N ARG A 42 -12.12 4.93 -15.88
CA ARG A 42 -13.58 5.07 -15.84
C ARG A 42 -14.05 5.71 -14.53
N ILE A 43 -13.46 5.29 -13.40
CA ILE A 43 -13.68 5.90 -12.08
C ILE A 43 -13.22 7.37 -12.07
N CYS A 44 -12.06 7.68 -12.65
CA CYS A 44 -11.58 9.06 -12.75
C CYS A 44 -12.53 9.94 -13.55
N ASN A 45 -13.06 9.43 -14.66
CA ASN A 45 -13.95 10.16 -15.57
C ASN A 45 -15.41 10.20 -15.10
N LYS A 46 -15.74 9.61 -13.94
CA LYS A 46 -17.12 9.48 -13.41
C LYS A 46 -18.05 8.65 -14.31
N GLU A 47 -17.48 7.75 -15.12
CA GLU A 47 -18.23 6.79 -15.93
C GLU A 47 -18.77 5.62 -15.07
N VAL A 48 -18.17 5.42 -13.89
CA VAL A 48 -18.58 4.43 -12.90
C VAL A 48 -18.82 5.17 -11.59
N ASN A 49 -19.97 4.91 -10.97
CA ASN A 49 -20.35 5.50 -9.69
C ASN A 49 -20.53 4.39 -8.65
N LEU A 50 -19.61 4.32 -7.69
CA LEU A 50 -19.55 3.26 -6.70
C LEU A 50 -19.94 3.84 -5.33
N PRO A 51 -21.04 3.36 -4.72
CA PRO A 51 -21.39 3.73 -3.35
C PRO A 51 -20.25 3.40 -2.38
N GLY A 52 -19.94 4.31 -1.46
CA GLY A 52 -18.95 4.08 -0.40
C GLY A 52 -17.48 4.28 -0.80
N VAL A 53 -17.17 4.48 -2.08
CA VAL A 53 -15.78 4.70 -2.53
C VAL A 53 -15.26 6.07 -2.10
N LEU A 54 -14.10 6.06 -1.44
CA LEU A 54 -13.40 7.27 -1.07
C LEU A 54 -12.37 7.61 -2.15
N ILE A 55 -12.63 8.68 -2.90
CA ILE A 55 -11.69 9.21 -3.90
C ILE A 55 -10.94 10.39 -3.28
N MET A 56 -9.63 10.25 -3.18
CA MET A 56 -8.74 11.31 -2.74
C MET A 56 -8.07 11.95 -3.95
N GLY A 57 -8.07 13.27 -3.99
CA GLY A 57 -7.43 14.03 -5.05
C GLY A 57 -6.99 15.41 -4.59
N ASP A 58 -6.31 16.13 -5.49
CA ASP A 58 -5.86 17.51 -5.27
C ASP A 58 -7.01 18.55 -5.33
N GLU A 59 -8.28 18.11 -5.25
CA GLU A 59 -9.45 18.99 -5.18
C GLU A 59 -9.36 19.96 -3.99
N ILE A 60 -8.68 19.56 -2.90
CA ILE A 60 -8.37 20.43 -1.75
C ILE A 60 -7.55 21.66 -2.17
N ARG A 61 -6.67 21.53 -3.17
CA ARG A 61 -5.85 22.63 -3.69
C ARG A 61 -6.54 23.41 -4.81
N LYS A 62 -7.51 22.81 -5.51
CA LYS A 62 -8.23 23.42 -6.65
C LYS A 62 -9.68 22.92 -6.74
N PRO A 63 -10.64 23.55 -6.04
CA PRO A 63 -12.04 23.08 -5.95
C PRO A 63 -12.81 23.11 -7.30
N ASN A 64 -12.30 23.79 -8.32
CA ASN A 64 -12.90 23.85 -9.66
C ASN A 64 -12.29 22.88 -10.67
N LEU A 65 -11.44 21.95 -10.21
CA LEU A 65 -10.72 21.06 -11.11
C LEU A 65 -11.61 19.90 -11.57
N ILE A 66 -11.70 19.70 -12.88
CA ILE A 66 -12.43 18.57 -13.47
C ILE A 66 -11.73 17.28 -13.03
N ARG A 67 -12.48 16.42 -12.35
CA ARG A 67 -12.00 15.10 -11.93
C ARG A 67 -11.49 14.32 -13.14
N SER A 68 -10.24 13.90 -13.04
CA SER A 68 -9.55 13.13 -14.07
C SER A 68 -8.36 12.42 -13.44
N GLU A 69 -7.68 11.58 -14.22
CA GLU A 69 -6.41 10.94 -13.82
C GLU A 69 -5.36 11.93 -13.30
N LYS A 70 -5.42 13.20 -13.73
CA LYS A 70 -4.49 14.24 -13.30
C LYS A 70 -4.73 14.78 -11.89
N THR A 71 -5.88 14.45 -11.31
CA THR A 71 -6.37 15.06 -10.08
C THR A 71 -6.62 14.03 -8.99
N VAL A 72 -6.92 12.79 -9.38
CA VAL A 72 -7.13 11.67 -8.47
C VAL A 72 -5.79 11.09 -8.06
N ASN A 73 -5.48 11.16 -6.76
CA ASN A 73 -4.26 10.63 -6.17
C ASN A 73 -4.45 9.20 -5.66
N LYS A 74 -5.66 8.89 -5.18
CA LYS A 74 -5.96 7.60 -4.56
C LYS A 74 -7.44 7.28 -4.59
N VAL A 75 -7.77 6.01 -4.67
CA VAL A 75 -9.13 5.47 -4.51
C VAL A 75 -9.07 4.37 -3.45
N HIS A 76 -9.96 4.42 -2.46
CA HIS A 76 -10.13 3.40 -1.42
C HIS A 76 -11.53 2.76 -1.52
N ASP A 77 -11.67 1.59 -0.91
CA ASP A 77 -12.95 0.96 -0.57
C ASP A 77 -13.88 0.72 -1.77
N PHE A 78 -13.30 0.41 -2.92
CA PHE A 78 -13.99 0.00 -4.16
C PHE A 78 -14.49 -1.45 -4.13
N TRP A 79 -15.09 -1.85 -3.01
CA TRP A 79 -15.55 -3.24 -2.77
C TRP A 79 -16.64 -3.69 -3.74
N GLU A 80 -17.47 -2.75 -4.21
CA GLU A 80 -18.58 -3.00 -5.14
C GLU A 80 -18.16 -2.96 -6.62
N ASP A 81 -16.88 -2.65 -6.90
CA ASP A 81 -16.38 -2.60 -8.28
C ASP A 81 -15.94 -3.98 -8.74
N GLU A 82 -16.73 -4.64 -9.60
CA GLU A 82 -16.45 -6.02 -10.04
C GLU A 82 -15.06 -6.20 -10.66
N GLU A 83 -14.56 -5.20 -11.39
CA GLU A 83 -13.27 -5.31 -12.07
C GLU A 83 -12.11 -5.18 -11.08
N LEU A 84 -12.08 -4.12 -10.25
CA LEU A 84 -11.02 -3.91 -9.27
C LEU A 84 -11.05 -4.95 -8.15
N PHE A 85 -12.25 -5.44 -7.79
CA PHE A 85 -12.43 -6.46 -6.77
C PHE A 85 -11.78 -7.79 -7.15
N ARG A 86 -11.62 -8.09 -8.46
CA ARG A 86 -10.88 -9.28 -8.92
C ARG A 86 -9.45 -9.33 -8.40
N TYR A 87 -8.83 -8.19 -8.06
CA TYR A 87 -7.47 -8.16 -7.52
C TYR A 87 -7.32 -8.87 -6.16
N ARG A 88 -8.40 -9.04 -5.39
CA ARG A 88 -8.34 -9.76 -4.11
C ARG A 88 -8.40 -11.29 -4.25
N THR A 89 -8.86 -11.79 -5.39
CA THR A 89 -9.08 -13.22 -5.64
C THR A 89 -8.14 -13.92 -6.65
N PRO A 90 -7.06 -13.33 -7.23
CA PRO A 90 -6.21 -14.09 -8.15
C PRO A 90 -5.56 -15.25 -7.38
N PRO A 91 -5.73 -16.51 -7.84
CA PRO A 91 -5.14 -17.66 -7.17
C PRO A 91 -3.63 -17.52 -7.00
N GLU A 92 -2.95 -16.88 -7.94
CA GLU A 92 -1.52 -16.62 -7.93
C GLU A 92 -1.14 -15.72 -6.76
N VAL A 93 -1.91 -14.66 -6.49
CA VAL A 93 -1.67 -13.76 -5.35
C VAL A 93 -2.04 -14.46 -4.04
N LEU A 94 -3.20 -15.10 -3.98
CA LEU A 94 -3.69 -15.76 -2.77
C LEU A 94 -2.78 -16.90 -2.30
N LYS A 95 -2.14 -17.62 -3.23
CA LYS A 95 -1.13 -18.65 -2.91
C LYS A 95 0.02 -18.09 -2.07
N TYR A 96 0.48 -16.87 -2.35
CA TYR A 96 1.50 -16.21 -1.53
C TYR A 96 0.90 -15.62 -0.24
N VAL A 97 -0.31 -15.04 -0.29
CA VAL A 97 -0.98 -14.49 0.90
C VAL A 97 -1.15 -15.55 1.98
N GLU A 98 -1.58 -16.76 1.62
CA GLU A 98 -1.76 -17.90 2.52
C GLU A 98 -0.48 -18.24 3.30
N CYS A 99 0.70 -18.03 2.70
CA CYS A 99 1.99 -18.24 3.36
C CYS A 99 2.22 -17.33 4.58
N PHE A 100 1.45 -16.25 4.70
CA PHE A 100 1.52 -15.30 5.82
C PHE A 100 0.29 -15.38 6.73
N THR A 101 -0.91 -15.52 6.15
CA THR A 101 -2.19 -15.44 6.89
C THR A 101 -2.74 -16.80 7.32
N GLY A 102 -2.29 -17.88 6.68
CA GLY A 102 -2.95 -19.19 6.73
C GLY A 102 -4.17 -19.24 5.79
N PRO A 103 -4.88 -20.37 5.79
CA PRO A 103 -5.90 -20.70 4.78
C PRO A 103 -7.17 -19.83 4.89
N ASN A 104 -7.44 -19.27 6.07
CA ASN A 104 -8.63 -18.45 6.28
C ASN A 104 -8.29 -16.97 6.07
N ILE A 105 -8.52 -16.49 4.84
CA ILE A 105 -8.05 -15.17 4.38
C ILE A 105 -9.21 -14.16 4.34
N ILE A 106 -8.98 -12.97 4.89
CA ILE A 106 -9.87 -11.80 4.78
C ILE A 106 -9.13 -10.68 4.06
N ALA A 107 -9.72 -10.14 2.99
CA ALA A 107 -9.29 -8.87 2.39
C ALA A 107 -9.84 -7.70 3.24
N MET A 108 -8.95 -6.96 3.89
CA MET A 108 -9.28 -5.93 4.88
C MET A 108 -9.41 -4.54 4.28
N GLN A 109 -8.50 -4.17 3.38
CA GLN A 109 -8.50 -2.85 2.76
C GLN A 109 -7.86 -2.91 1.37
N MET A 110 -8.54 -2.31 0.39
CA MET A 110 -8.02 -2.15 -0.97
C MET A 110 -7.76 -0.68 -1.26
N MET A 111 -6.66 -0.42 -1.97
CA MET A 111 -6.28 0.92 -2.42
C MET A 111 -5.73 0.87 -3.83
N LEU A 112 -6.11 1.86 -4.63
CA LEU A 112 -5.47 2.16 -5.90
C LEU A 112 -4.82 3.53 -5.77
N ILE A 113 -3.50 3.57 -5.90
CA ILE A 113 -2.68 4.76 -5.74
C ILE A 113 -2.26 5.23 -7.13
N ASN A 114 -2.55 6.48 -7.45
CA ASN A 114 -2.11 7.15 -8.67
C ASN A 114 -1.19 8.30 -8.27
N LYS A 115 0.10 8.00 -8.15
CA LYS A 115 1.11 8.96 -7.73
C LYS A 115 1.38 9.96 -8.85
N LEU A 116 0.87 11.17 -8.67
CA LEU A 116 1.11 12.29 -9.60
C LEU A 116 2.58 12.71 -9.62
N PRO A 117 3.01 13.46 -10.64
CA PRO A 117 4.27 14.21 -10.62
C PRO A 117 4.35 15.10 -9.38
N ASP A 118 5.45 15.01 -8.64
CA ASP A 118 5.67 15.85 -7.47
C ASP A 118 6.29 17.19 -7.90
N PRO A 119 5.85 18.33 -7.35
CA PRO A 119 6.59 19.57 -7.46
C PRO A 119 7.95 19.41 -6.75
N GLU A 120 8.98 20.09 -7.24
CA GLU A 120 10.40 19.90 -6.87
C GLU A 120 10.71 20.00 -5.36
N LEU A 121 9.78 20.54 -4.55
CA LEU A 121 9.92 20.78 -3.12
C LEU A 121 8.87 20.02 -2.29
N LYS A 122 8.93 18.68 -2.29
CA LYS A 122 8.22 17.87 -1.30
C LYS A 122 9.15 16.93 -0.55
N PRO A 123 9.06 16.86 0.79
CA PRO A 123 9.70 15.79 1.54
C PRO A 123 9.07 14.43 1.15
N GLU A 124 9.87 13.37 1.19
CA GLU A 124 9.37 12.00 1.00
C GLU A 124 8.31 11.70 2.06
N LEU A 125 7.12 11.28 1.62
CA LEU A 125 6.01 10.95 2.51
C LEU A 125 6.02 9.45 2.77
N PHE A 126 6.08 9.10 4.05
CA PHE A 126 6.03 7.74 4.56
C PHE A 126 4.63 7.46 5.12
N PRO A 127 3.70 6.84 4.36
CA PRO A 127 2.55 6.19 4.95
C PRO A 127 3.00 5.08 5.89
N LEU A 128 2.79 5.26 7.19
CA LEU A 128 2.67 4.10 8.07
C LEU A 128 1.22 3.68 8.18
N LEU A 129 0.88 2.64 7.43
CA LEU A 129 -0.32 1.86 7.65
C LEU A 129 0.10 0.64 8.48
N ARG A 130 -0.06 0.73 9.81
CA ARG A 130 0.26 -0.33 10.77
C ARG A 130 -0.98 -1.18 11.01
N CYS A 131 -1.20 -2.23 10.22
CA CYS A 131 -2.32 -3.18 10.39
C CYS A 131 -1.81 -4.50 10.99
N PRO A 132 -2.16 -4.89 12.23
CA PRO A 132 -1.44 -5.93 13.00
C PRO A 132 -1.39 -7.35 12.42
N ALA A 133 -2.02 -7.63 11.26
CA ALA A 133 -1.99 -8.94 10.64
C ALA A 133 -2.09 -8.89 9.10
N SER A 134 -1.56 -7.86 8.43
CA SER A 134 -1.79 -7.70 6.99
C SER A 134 -0.64 -8.22 6.10
N ALA A 135 -0.88 -9.18 5.21
CA ALA A 135 -0.08 -9.31 4.00
C ALA A 135 -0.49 -8.20 3.03
N TRP A 136 0.47 -7.38 2.63
CA TRP A 136 0.26 -6.37 1.61
C TRP A 136 0.68 -6.90 0.26
N ALA A 137 -0.20 -6.97 -0.72
CA ALA A 137 0.23 -7.12 -2.11
C ALA A 137 0.22 -5.72 -2.74
N GLU A 138 1.36 -5.21 -3.22
CA GLU A 138 1.40 -3.98 -4.04
C GLU A 138 1.87 -4.34 -5.45
N TYR A 139 1.04 -4.09 -6.45
CA TYR A 139 1.43 -4.09 -7.87
C TYR A 139 1.98 -2.71 -8.23
N VAL A 140 3.12 -2.63 -8.93
CA VAL A 140 3.69 -1.35 -9.38
C VAL A 140 3.88 -1.36 -10.90
N GLU A 141 3.28 -0.38 -11.59
CA GLU A 141 3.70 -0.05 -12.95
C GLU A 141 4.93 0.86 -12.89
N LEU A 142 6.12 0.35 -13.21
CA LEU A 142 7.29 1.21 -13.41
C LEU A 142 7.40 1.71 -14.84
N LEU A 143 7.34 3.03 -14.96
CA LEU A 143 8.29 3.77 -15.77
C LEU A 143 9.54 3.98 -14.89
N LYS A 144 10.72 3.51 -15.32
CA LYS A 144 12.01 3.39 -14.59
C LYS A 144 12.51 4.59 -13.74
N HIS A 145 11.79 5.71 -13.63
CA HIS A 145 12.22 6.93 -12.95
C HIS A 145 11.22 7.55 -11.95
N SER A 146 10.13 6.85 -11.58
CA SER A 146 9.01 7.44 -10.82
C SER A 146 8.85 6.91 -9.38
N GLY A 147 9.59 7.52 -8.44
CA GLY A 147 9.26 7.53 -7.01
C GLY A 147 8.91 6.17 -6.39
N CYS A 148 9.75 5.15 -6.56
CA CYS A 148 9.49 3.78 -6.08
C CYS A 148 9.21 3.70 -4.58
N SER A 149 8.61 2.60 -4.13
CA SER A 149 8.46 2.32 -2.70
C SER A 149 9.85 2.19 -2.05
N CYS A 150 10.07 2.97 -1.00
CA CYS A 150 11.28 3.00 -0.17
C CYS A 150 10.98 2.22 1.10
N ILE A 151 11.81 1.23 1.42
CA ILE A 151 11.67 0.42 2.63
C ILE A 151 12.87 0.68 3.53
N SER A 152 12.64 0.89 4.83
CA SER A 152 13.71 0.86 5.82
C SER A 152 13.88 -0.58 6.32
N GLN A 153 15.07 -1.14 6.14
CA GLN A 153 15.35 -2.53 6.51
C GLN A 153 15.34 -2.73 8.03
N GLN A 154 15.06 -3.97 8.47
CA GLN A 154 15.20 -4.48 9.85
C GLN A 154 14.24 -3.94 10.92
N LEU A 155 13.43 -2.91 10.63
CA LEU A 155 12.56 -2.30 11.65
C LEU A 155 11.23 -3.04 11.87
N HIS A 156 10.88 -4.04 11.05
CA HIS A 156 9.70 -4.90 11.30
C HIS A 156 9.87 -5.80 12.53
N ARG A 157 11.11 -5.98 13.00
CA ARG A 157 11.46 -6.75 14.22
C ARG A 157 11.40 -5.91 15.50
N ALA A 158 11.31 -4.59 15.39
CA ALA A 158 11.29 -3.71 16.55
C ALA A 158 9.92 -3.72 17.24
N ALA A 159 9.93 -3.76 18.58
CA ALA A 159 8.73 -3.53 19.37
C ALA A 159 8.19 -2.10 19.11
N MET A 160 6.87 -1.94 19.24
CA MET A 160 6.17 -0.68 19.01
C MET A 160 6.71 0.43 19.94
N ASP A 161 7.57 1.35 19.44
CA ASP A 161 8.03 2.50 20.23
C ASP A 161 6.97 3.63 20.20
N PRO A 162 6.36 3.98 21.34
CA PRO A 162 5.37 5.07 21.44
C PRO A 162 5.88 6.43 20.94
N ARG A 163 7.19 6.69 21.02
CA ARG A 163 7.79 7.98 20.66
C ARG A 163 7.80 8.24 19.16
N THR A 164 7.72 7.18 18.36
CA THR A 164 7.64 7.30 16.91
C THR A 164 6.29 7.82 16.39
N MET A 165 5.26 7.89 17.22
CA MET A 165 3.87 8.20 16.87
C MET A 165 3.45 9.61 17.30
N SER A 166 4.18 10.65 16.89
CA SER A 166 3.88 12.00 17.40
C SER A 166 4.14 13.15 16.42
N GLY A 167 3.77 13.08 15.15
CA GLY A 167 3.83 14.30 14.32
C GLY A 167 3.03 14.27 13.03
N LEU A 168 1.97 15.07 12.97
CA LEU A 168 1.37 15.47 11.70
C LEU A 168 2.39 16.38 10.99
N LEU A 169 3.17 15.83 10.06
CA LEU A 169 4.04 16.64 9.19
C LEU A 169 3.23 17.37 8.10
N LEU A 170 1.98 16.97 7.85
CA LEU A 170 1.08 17.61 6.88
C LEU A 170 -0.39 17.53 7.37
N PRO A 171 -1.27 18.48 6.97
CA PRO A 171 -2.70 18.47 7.29
C PRO A 171 -3.34 17.13 6.88
N PRO A 172 -4.46 16.72 7.51
CA PRO A 172 -4.77 15.31 7.76
C PRO A 172 -5.04 14.57 6.46
N ILE A 173 -4.02 13.88 5.94
CA ILE A 173 -4.23 12.78 5.02
C ILE A 173 -4.61 11.62 5.93
N LYS A 174 -5.92 11.32 6.04
CA LYS A 174 -6.42 10.17 6.81
C LYS A 174 -5.58 8.93 6.47
N LEU A 175 -5.25 8.14 7.47
CA LEU A 175 -4.45 6.90 7.37
C LEU A 175 -2.95 7.09 7.02
N PHE A 176 -2.39 8.30 7.11
CA PHE A 176 -0.94 8.53 6.97
C PHE A 176 -0.35 9.06 8.28
N HIS A 177 0.43 8.23 8.96
CA HIS A 177 1.19 8.62 10.15
C HIS A 177 2.68 8.65 9.84
N GLY A 178 3.32 9.80 10.06
CA GLY A 178 4.76 9.95 9.90
C GLY A 178 5.52 9.51 11.15
N LEU A 179 6.72 8.99 10.95
CA LEU A 179 7.71 8.82 12.01
C LEU A 179 8.44 10.14 12.19
N LEU A 180 8.47 10.67 13.41
CA LEU A 180 9.26 11.87 13.69
C LEU A 180 10.75 11.57 13.84
N ASP A 181 11.09 10.44 14.45
CA ASP A 181 12.45 10.10 14.87
C ASP A 181 13.06 8.97 14.03
N CYS A 182 12.81 8.98 12.72
CA CYS A 182 13.49 8.04 11.82
C CYS A 182 14.88 8.58 11.50
N ASP A 183 15.95 7.90 11.95
CA ASP A 183 17.31 8.26 11.56
C ASP A 183 17.43 8.20 10.04
N GLU A 184 17.65 9.36 9.42
CA GLU A 184 17.85 9.51 7.97
C GLU A 184 19.00 8.64 7.44
N LYS A 185 19.94 8.26 8.31
CA LYS A 185 21.08 7.39 7.98
C LYS A 185 20.74 5.90 8.01
N SER A 186 19.55 5.52 8.47
CA SER A 186 19.12 4.13 8.45
C SER A 186 19.13 3.60 7.01
N PRO A 187 19.69 2.40 6.75
CA PRO A 187 19.75 1.86 5.40
C PRO A 187 18.34 1.68 4.82
N ARG A 188 18.16 2.24 3.62
CA ARG A 188 16.90 2.16 2.86
C ARG A 188 17.13 1.35 1.59
N VAL A 189 16.13 0.59 1.21
CA VAL A 189 16.07 -0.12 -0.07
C VAL A 189 14.96 0.47 -0.91
N HIS A 190 15.29 0.88 -2.13
CA HIS A 190 14.31 1.26 -3.14
C HIS A 190 13.88 0.02 -3.92
N LEU A 191 12.59 -0.30 -3.87
CA LEU A 191 12.04 -1.44 -4.59
C LEU A 191 11.75 -1.07 -6.04
N VAL A 192 12.67 -1.41 -6.93
CA VAL A 192 12.47 -1.29 -8.37
C VAL A 192 11.69 -2.52 -8.88
N MET A 193 10.44 -2.30 -9.27
CA MET A 193 9.46 -3.33 -9.64
C MET A 193 8.90 -3.14 -11.04
N GLU A 194 8.97 -4.15 -11.89
CA GLU A 194 8.39 -4.08 -13.23
C GLU A 194 6.88 -4.31 -13.21
N LYS A 195 6.20 -3.94 -14.30
CA LYS A 195 4.79 -4.29 -14.52
C LYS A 195 4.58 -5.78 -14.26
N GLY A 196 3.74 -6.12 -13.29
CA GLY A 196 3.36 -7.48 -12.91
C GLY A 196 4.04 -7.95 -11.63
N ASP A 197 5.12 -7.30 -11.22
CA ASP A 197 5.76 -7.59 -9.95
C ASP A 197 4.83 -7.25 -8.79
N THR A 198 4.90 -8.04 -7.73
CA THR A 198 4.17 -7.83 -6.50
C THR A 198 5.12 -7.88 -5.32
N VAL A 199 5.05 -6.90 -4.42
CA VAL A 199 5.75 -6.94 -3.14
C VAL A 199 4.78 -7.36 -2.05
N PHE A 200 5.22 -8.32 -1.24
CA PHE A 200 4.65 -8.72 0.03
C PHE A 200 5.44 -8.09 1.16
N PHE A 201 4.82 -7.37 2.10
CA PHE A 201 5.54 -6.84 3.25
C PHE A 201 4.75 -6.89 4.55
N HIS A 202 5.50 -6.98 5.65
CA HIS A 202 5.00 -7.07 7.00
C HIS A 202 4.40 -5.72 7.43
N PRO A 203 3.28 -5.68 8.16
CA PRO A 203 2.61 -4.43 8.51
C PRO A 203 3.40 -3.46 9.39
N LEU A 204 4.38 -3.98 10.12
CA LEU A 204 5.29 -3.15 10.91
C LEU A 204 6.50 -2.65 10.10
N LEU A 205 6.63 -3.04 8.84
CA LEU A 205 7.70 -2.57 7.99
C LEU A 205 7.50 -1.09 7.67
N ILE A 206 8.49 -0.29 8.05
CA ILE A 206 8.50 1.14 7.74
C ILE A 206 8.78 1.29 6.25
N HIS A 207 7.81 1.85 5.54
CA HIS A 207 7.89 2.07 4.11
C HIS A 207 7.29 3.42 3.74
N GLY A 208 7.64 3.88 2.54
CA GLY A 208 7.09 5.09 1.97
C GLY A 208 7.28 5.15 0.47
N SER A 209 6.88 6.25 -0.15
CA SER A 209 7.04 6.44 -1.59
C SER A 209 7.96 7.61 -1.88
N GLY A 210 9.04 7.36 -2.63
CA GLY A 210 9.98 8.40 -3.03
C GLY A 210 9.37 9.42 -4.01
N ILE A 211 10.06 10.53 -4.27
CA ILE A 211 9.58 11.62 -5.15
C ILE A 211 9.35 11.14 -6.59
N ASN A 212 8.20 11.46 -7.19
CA ASN A 212 7.95 11.19 -8.60
C ASN A 212 8.41 12.40 -9.44
N LYS A 213 9.63 12.32 -9.99
CA LYS A 213 10.25 13.36 -10.82
C LYS A 213 9.85 13.30 -12.29
N THR A 214 8.99 12.36 -12.67
CA THR A 214 8.55 12.19 -14.08
C THR A 214 7.31 13.04 -14.36
N SER A 215 7.00 13.25 -15.63
CA SER A 215 5.73 13.86 -16.06
C SER A 215 4.56 12.86 -16.06
N GLY A 216 4.84 11.57 -15.85
CA GLY A 216 3.86 10.50 -15.85
C GLY A 216 3.28 10.19 -14.47
N PHE A 217 2.20 9.43 -14.47
CA PHE A 217 1.55 8.94 -13.25
C PHE A 217 2.05 7.54 -12.92
N ARG A 218 2.45 7.29 -11.66
CA ARG A 218 2.81 5.94 -11.21
C ARG A 218 1.61 5.30 -10.52
N LYS A 219 1.10 4.21 -11.09
CA LYS A 219 -0.06 3.50 -10.55
C LYS A 219 0.38 2.27 -9.77
N SER A 220 -0.27 2.07 -8.63
CA SER A 220 -0.24 0.81 -7.90
C SER A 220 -1.63 0.44 -7.42
N ILE A 221 -1.93 -0.86 -7.41
CA ILE A 221 -3.09 -1.41 -6.71
C ILE A 221 -2.56 -2.25 -5.56
N SER A 222 -3.26 -2.18 -4.42
CA SER A 222 -2.88 -2.90 -3.23
C SER A 222 -4.07 -3.44 -2.46
N CYS A 223 -3.83 -4.54 -1.76
CA CYS A 223 -4.77 -5.14 -0.84
C CYS A 223 -4.03 -5.57 0.43
N HIS A 224 -4.66 -5.30 1.57
CA HIS A 224 -4.25 -5.82 2.87
C HIS A 224 -5.06 -7.07 3.17
N PHE A 225 -4.39 -8.17 3.48
CA PHE A 225 -5.03 -9.44 3.82
C PHE A 225 -4.71 -9.84 5.25
N ALA A 226 -5.70 -10.24 6.04
CA ALA A 226 -5.51 -10.79 7.38
C ALA A 226 -6.06 -12.21 7.51
N SER A 227 -5.61 -12.91 8.54
CA SER A 227 -6.27 -14.16 8.93
C SER A 227 -7.67 -13.86 9.47
N SER A 228 -8.66 -14.70 9.17
CA SER A 228 -9.99 -14.58 9.82
C SER A 228 -9.96 -14.86 11.30
N GLU A 229 -8.89 -15.48 11.80
CA GLU A 229 -8.68 -15.75 13.22
C GLU A 229 -8.17 -14.52 13.99
N CYS A 230 -7.93 -13.40 13.30
CA CYS A 230 -7.61 -12.14 13.94
C CYS A 230 -8.81 -11.56 14.70
N TYR A 231 -8.52 -10.69 15.67
CA TYR A 231 -9.53 -10.02 16.48
C TYR A 231 -9.28 -8.51 16.53
N TYR A 232 -10.35 -7.74 16.69
CA TYR A 232 -10.27 -6.31 16.90
C TYR A 232 -9.79 -5.99 18.32
N ILE A 233 -8.97 -4.96 18.46
CA ILE A 233 -8.50 -4.45 19.75
C ILE A 233 -9.04 -3.06 20.02
N ASP A 234 -9.30 -2.75 21.29
CA ASP A 234 -9.61 -1.38 21.71
C ASP A 234 -8.33 -0.53 21.70
N ILE A 235 -8.33 0.54 20.91
CA ILE A 235 -7.20 1.43 20.72
C ILE A 235 -7.17 2.61 21.71
N LYS A 236 -8.21 2.82 22.54
CA LYS A 236 -8.35 4.02 23.40
C LYS A 236 -7.18 4.24 24.35
N ASN A 237 -6.64 3.14 24.88
CA ASN A 237 -5.52 3.16 25.82
C ASN A 237 -4.18 2.73 25.17
N THR A 238 -4.10 2.72 23.84
CA THR A 238 -2.88 2.35 23.12
C THR A 238 -2.23 3.58 22.48
N THR A 239 -1.07 3.38 21.89
CA THR A 239 -0.39 4.38 21.05
C THR A 239 -1.20 4.76 19.80
N GLN A 240 -2.21 3.95 19.44
CA GLN A 240 -3.05 4.14 18.26
C GLN A 240 -4.34 4.94 18.54
N LYS A 241 -4.58 5.43 19.76
CA LYS A 241 -5.81 6.16 20.13
C LYS A 241 -6.21 7.31 19.21
N GLN A 242 -5.26 7.91 18.49
CA GLN A 242 -5.54 8.99 17.54
C GLN A 242 -6.39 8.54 16.34
N LEU A 243 -6.30 7.25 15.97
CA LEU A 243 -7.08 6.66 14.86
C LEU A 243 -8.59 6.69 15.12
N GLU A 244 -9.03 6.75 16.39
CA GLU A 244 -10.45 6.86 16.74
C GLU A 244 -11.12 8.10 16.11
N LYS A 245 -10.33 9.15 15.84
CA LYS A 245 -10.82 10.40 15.25
C LYS A 245 -10.91 10.36 13.72
N GLU A 246 -10.43 9.30 13.08
CA GLU A 246 -10.37 9.20 11.62
C GLU A 246 -11.54 8.43 11.01
N VAL A 247 -12.26 7.66 11.83
CA VAL A 247 -13.48 6.92 11.50
C VAL A 247 -14.70 7.84 11.49
#